data_AF-A0A934NTH4-F1
#
_entry.id   AF-A0A934NTH4-F1
#
_cell.length_a   1.000
_cell.length_b   1.000
_cell.length_c   1.000
_cell.angle_alpha   90.00
_cell.angle_beta   90.00
_cell.angle_gamma   90.00
#
_symmetry.space_group_name_H-M   'P 1'
#
loop_
_entity.id
_entity.type
_entity.pdbx_description
1 polymer ?
#
loop_
_entity_poly.entity_id
_entity_poly.type
_entity_poly.pdbx_seq_one_letter_code
_entity_poly.pdbx_strand_id
1 'polypeptide(L)'
;MGGASVQESAAAATQFGAFYGECGSIDTAAVVQITGYSGLELVANNGIKCRWETPTGSPYVMFTWFRGSPFEREREVAIRSGKIVEDIEIDGHRAFTSAADGICQVGIADGADFIHWLVRTDTTGVAAASCDTAIGLGERTIGA
;
A
#
# COMPACT_ATOMS: atom_id res chain seq x y z
N MET A 1 37.32 14.39 -40.34
CA MET A 1 37.51 14.48 -38.87
C MET A 1 36.35 15.33 -38.36
N GLY A 2 35.24 14.79 -37.89
CA GLY A 2 35.07 13.88 -36.76
C GLY A 2 34.06 14.56 -35.83
N GLY A 3 32.79 14.58 -36.24
CA GLY A 3 31.69 15.15 -35.46
C GLY A 3 31.34 14.19 -34.33
N ALA A 4 31.57 14.61 -33.09
CA ALA A 4 31.16 13.86 -31.93
C ALA A 4 29.64 13.99 -31.78
N SER A 5 28.92 12.95 -32.18
CA SER A 5 27.53 12.74 -31.78
C SER A 5 27.51 12.58 -30.27
N VAL A 6 26.96 13.57 -29.56
CA VAL A 6 26.62 13.41 -28.15
C VAL A 6 25.39 12.50 -28.13
N GLN A 7 25.59 11.24 -27.80
CA GLN A 7 24.49 10.36 -27.41
C GLN A 7 23.92 10.89 -26.11
N GLU A 8 22.81 11.61 -26.23
CA GLU A 8 21.92 11.94 -25.14
C GLU A 8 21.37 10.63 -24.58
N SER A 9 22.02 10.10 -23.54
CA SER A 9 21.49 8.97 -22.79
C SER A 9 20.29 9.47 -22.01
N ALA A 10 19.11 9.44 -22.64
CA ALA A 10 17.85 9.61 -21.93
C ALA A 10 17.76 8.49 -20.89
N ALA A 11 17.97 8.84 -19.61
CA ALA A 11 17.40 8.05 -18.54
C ALA A 11 15.91 7.94 -18.88
N ALA A 12 15.42 6.72 -19.13
CA ALA A 12 14.00 6.51 -19.34
C ALA A 12 13.28 7.18 -18.16
N ALA A 13 12.47 8.20 -18.45
CA ALA A 13 11.73 8.89 -17.40
C ALA A 13 10.83 7.82 -16.76
N THR A 14 11.14 7.42 -15.53
CA THR A 14 10.27 6.56 -14.74
C THR A 14 8.91 7.24 -14.69
N GLN A 15 7.93 6.64 -15.36
CA GLN A 15 6.58 7.17 -15.46
C GLN A 15 5.94 7.11 -14.07
N PHE A 16 5.17 8.13 -13.69
CA PHE A 16 4.33 8.06 -12.49
C PHE A 16 3.33 6.89 -12.62
N GLY A 17 2.96 6.33 -11.48
CA GLY A 17 1.95 5.28 -11.43
C GLY A 17 0.57 5.77 -11.88
N ALA A 18 -0.38 4.84 -11.91
CA ALA A 18 -1.78 5.10 -12.16
C ALA A 18 -2.36 6.11 -11.16
N PHE A 19 -3.47 6.73 -11.57
CA PHE A 19 -4.26 7.56 -10.67
C PHE A 19 -5.23 6.67 -9.88
N TYR A 20 -5.05 6.60 -8.57
CA TYR A 20 -5.84 5.71 -7.70
C TYR A 20 -7.14 6.32 -7.17
N GLY A 21 -7.45 7.58 -7.49
CA GLY A 21 -8.62 8.26 -6.93
C GLY A 21 -8.54 8.49 -5.42
N GLU A 22 -9.60 9.07 -4.88
CA GLU A 22 -9.74 9.26 -3.43
C GLU A 22 -9.79 7.89 -2.73
N CYS A 23 -9.00 7.72 -1.67
CA CYS A 23 -8.98 6.48 -0.89
C CYS A 23 -8.66 5.19 -1.69
N GLY A 24 -7.95 5.30 -2.82
CA GLY A 24 -7.72 4.14 -3.69
C GLY A 24 -8.97 3.73 -4.47
N SER A 25 -9.93 4.65 -4.62
CA SER A 25 -11.25 4.43 -5.22
C SER A 25 -12.08 3.38 -4.48
N ILE A 26 -11.81 3.22 -3.18
CA ILE A 26 -12.52 2.31 -2.26
C ILE A 26 -13.34 3.13 -1.27
N ASP A 27 -14.62 2.77 -1.12
CA ASP A 27 -15.52 3.35 -0.13
C ASP A 27 -15.54 2.55 1.19
N THR A 28 -16.13 3.12 2.23
CA THR A 28 -16.23 2.47 3.55
C THR A 28 -16.95 1.12 3.51
N ALA A 29 -17.95 0.95 2.63
CA ALA A 29 -18.69 -0.30 2.54
C ALA A 29 -17.79 -1.43 2.03
N ALA A 30 -16.98 -1.17 1.01
CA ALA A 30 -15.99 -2.11 0.50
C ALA A 30 -14.90 -2.42 1.54
N VAL A 31 -14.41 -1.41 2.29
CA VAL A 31 -13.44 -1.65 3.39
C VAL A 31 -14.05 -2.59 4.44
N VAL A 32 -15.28 -2.34 4.88
CA VAL A 32 -15.98 -3.21 5.85
C VAL A 32 -16.18 -4.61 5.28
N GLN A 33 -16.55 -4.73 4.01
CA GLN A 33 -16.75 -6.03 3.35
C GLN A 33 -15.46 -6.84 3.28
N ILE A 34 -14.34 -6.23 2.91
CA ILE A 34 -13.05 -6.91 2.75
C ILE A 34 -12.44 -7.26 4.11
N THR A 35 -12.58 -6.38 5.10
CA THR A 35 -11.94 -6.55 6.41
C THR A 35 -12.78 -7.32 7.42
N GLY A 36 -14.10 -7.34 7.25
CA GLY A 36 -15.03 -7.86 8.24
C GLY A 36 -15.14 -7.00 9.52
N TYR A 37 -14.48 -5.84 9.58
CA TYR A 37 -14.51 -4.98 10.75
C TYR A 37 -15.80 -4.17 10.80
N SER A 38 -16.63 -4.42 11.80
CA SER A 38 -17.85 -3.65 12.05
C SER A 38 -17.53 -2.31 12.72
N GLY A 39 -18.30 -1.27 12.37
CA GLY A 39 -18.22 0.04 13.03
C GLY A 39 -17.03 0.90 12.61
N LEU A 40 -16.42 0.61 11.46
CA LEU A 40 -15.41 1.46 10.85
C LEU A 40 -16.03 2.76 10.33
N GLU A 41 -15.45 3.89 10.73
CA GLU A 41 -15.80 5.23 10.25
C GLU A 41 -14.59 5.86 9.56
N LEU A 42 -14.82 6.60 8.46
CA LEU A 42 -13.76 7.34 7.77
C LEU A 42 -13.39 8.60 8.57
N VAL A 43 -12.30 8.53 9.32
CA VAL A 43 -11.87 9.61 10.24
C VAL A 43 -10.82 10.54 9.65
N ALA A 44 -10.13 10.11 8.60
CA ALA A 44 -9.21 10.95 7.86
C ALA A 44 -9.34 10.65 6.38
N ASN A 45 -9.46 11.70 5.58
CA ASN A 45 -9.59 11.59 4.14
C ASN A 45 -8.91 12.81 3.48
N ASN A 46 -7.87 12.53 2.70
CA ASN A 46 -7.28 13.49 1.78
C ASN A 46 -6.77 12.77 0.53
N GLY A 47 -6.34 13.54 -0.47
CA GLY A 47 -5.96 13.00 -1.79
C GLY A 47 -4.81 11.98 -1.81
N ILE A 48 -4.12 11.71 -0.70
CA ILE A 48 -3.06 10.71 -0.62
C ILE A 48 -3.20 9.74 0.57
N LYS A 49 -4.17 9.93 1.46
CA LYS A 49 -4.33 9.11 2.67
C LYS A 49 -5.77 9.05 3.12
N CYS A 50 -6.22 7.83 3.40
CA CYS A 50 -7.49 7.57 4.07
C CYS A 50 -7.30 6.67 5.29
N ARG A 51 -8.08 6.91 6.33
CA ARG A 51 -8.06 6.09 7.55
C ARG A 51 -9.48 5.82 8.01
N TRP A 52 -9.78 4.55 8.17
CA TRP A 52 -10.98 4.06 8.81
C TRP A 52 -10.63 3.48 10.17
N GLU A 53 -11.37 3.84 11.20
CA GLU A 53 -11.18 3.27 12.52
C GLU A 53 -12.51 3.15 13.25
N THR A 54 -12.56 2.26 14.22
CA THR A 54 -13.68 2.19 15.16
C THR A 54 -13.64 3.38 16.13
N PRO A 55 -14.73 3.70 16.85
CA PRO A 55 -14.75 4.77 17.84
C PRO A 55 -13.71 4.60 18.98
N THR A 56 -13.20 3.40 19.19
CA THR A 56 -12.14 3.09 20.16
C THR A 56 -10.72 3.31 19.60
N GLY A 57 -10.58 3.61 18.31
CA GLY A 57 -9.31 3.82 17.60
C GLY A 57 -8.61 2.53 17.13
N SER A 58 -9.22 1.36 17.37
CA SER A 58 -8.74 0.05 16.93
C SER A 58 -9.91 -0.95 16.93
N PRO A 59 -10.01 -1.88 15.95
CA PRO A 59 -9.15 -2.01 14.77
C PRO A 59 -9.22 -0.80 13.83
N TYR A 60 -8.20 -0.64 12.98
CA TYR A 60 -8.18 0.41 11.96
C TYR A 60 -7.56 -0.07 10.66
N VAL A 61 -7.94 0.59 9.58
CA VAL A 61 -7.42 0.37 8.22
C VAL A 61 -6.98 1.69 7.64
N MET A 62 -5.84 1.71 6.95
CA MET A 62 -5.30 2.92 6.37
C MET A 62 -4.80 2.66 4.95
N PHE A 63 -5.22 3.53 4.04
CA PHE A 63 -4.66 3.65 2.70
C PHE A 63 -3.70 4.83 2.65
N THR A 64 -2.55 4.64 2.00
CA THR A 64 -1.63 5.73 1.67
C THR A 64 -1.12 5.56 0.24
N TRP A 65 -1.15 6.63 -0.55
CA TRP A 65 -0.57 6.69 -1.88
C TRP A 65 0.70 7.55 -1.86
N PHE A 66 1.82 6.95 -2.21
CA PHE A 66 3.13 7.58 -2.19
C PHE A 66 3.58 7.90 -3.61
N ARG A 67 3.55 9.19 -3.98
CA ARG A 67 3.91 9.66 -5.32
C ARG A 67 5.40 9.98 -5.41
N GLY A 68 6.05 9.53 -6.49
CA GLY A 68 7.49 9.74 -6.74
C GLY A 68 8.40 9.18 -5.64
N SER A 69 7.94 8.16 -4.92
CA SER A 69 8.61 7.64 -3.73
C SER A 69 9.21 6.26 -4.01
N PRO A 70 10.46 6.00 -3.61
CA PRO A 70 11.12 4.74 -3.93
C PRO A 70 10.54 3.58 -3.10
N PHE A 71 9.79 2.68 -3.76
CA PHE A 71 9.21 1.47 -3.17
C PHE A 71 10.21 0.64 -2.34
N GLU A 72 11.43 0.44 -2.85
CA GLU A 72 12.47 -0.33 -2.15
C GLU A 72 12.91 0.31 -0.83
N ARG A 73 12.86 1.65 -0.74
CA ARG A 73 13.21 2.35 0.50
C ARG A 73 12.25 1.99 1.63
N GLU A 74 10.95 1.95 1.36
CA GLU A 74 9.96 1.59 2.38
C GLU A 74 10.07 0.13 2.78
N ARG A 75 10.34 -0.76 1.82
CA ARG A 75 10.63 -2.17 2.08
C ARG A 75 11.81 -2.31 3.04
N GLU A 76 12.91 -1.62 2.76
CA GLU A 76 14.08 -1.63 3.65
C GLU A 76 13.79 -1.02 5.03
N VAL A 77 12.98 0.04 5.11
CA VAL A 77 12.54 0.61 6.39
C VAL A 77 11.75 -0.42 7.21
N ALA A 78 10.87 -1.20 6.58
CA ALA A 78 10.14 -2.27 7.25
C ALA A 78 11.08 -3.34 7.81
N ILE A 79 12.05 -3.80 7.02
CA ILE A 79 13.08 -4.77 7.44
C ILE A 79 13.89 -4.21 8.62
N ARG A 80 14.42 -2.99 8.50
CA ARG A 80 15.21 -2.34 9.56
C ARG A 80 14.42 -2.11 10.85
N SER A 81 13.10 -2.01 10.74
CA SER A 81 12.18 -1.86 11.87
C SER A 81 11.82 -3.20 12.52
N GLY A 82 12.40 -4.32 12.05
CA GLY A 82 12.18 -5.66 12.60
C GLY A 82 10.85 -6.31 12.21
N LYS A 83 10.18 -5.79 11.17
CA LYS A 83 8.96 -6.42 10.63
C LYS A 83 9.33 -7.69 9.87
N ILE A 84 8.45 -8.68 9.89
CA ILE A 84 8.54 -9.83 8.99
C ILE A 84 8.09 -9.34 7.61
N VAL A 85 8.96 -9.44 6.60
CA VAL A 85 8.71 -8.96 5.24
C VAL A 85 8.71 -10.13 4.27
N GLU A 86 7.69 -10.20 3.42
CA GLU A 86 7.58 -11.20 2.36
C GLU A 86 7.36 -10.50 1.02
N ASP A 87 8.13 -10.90 0.01
CA ASP A 87 7.98 -10.38 -1.35
C ASP A 87 6.92 -11.20 -2.09
N ILE A 88 5.98 -10.50 -2.72
CA ILE A 88 4.85 -11.08 -3.44
C ILE A 88 4.63 -10.33 -4.77
N GLU A 89 3.64 -10.79 -5.54
CA GLU A 89 3.19 -10.12 -6.76
C GLU A 89 1.66 -9.99 -6.72
N ILE A 90 1.14 -8.82 -7.10
CA ILE A 90 -0.30 -8.54 -7.18
C ILE A 90 -0.58 -7.99 -8.57
N ASP A 91 -1.33 -8.74 -9.39
CA ASP A 91 -1.72 -8.35 -10.76
C ASP A 91 -0.55 -7.87 -11.63
N GLY A 92 0.61 -8.55 -11.54
CA GLY A 92 1.83 -8.18 -12.27
C GLY A 92 2.64 -7.03 -11.66
N HIS A 93 2.17 -6.45 -10.55
CA HIS A 93 2.92 -5.46 -9.77
C HIS A 93 3.75 -6.13 -8.69
N ARG A 94 5.01 -5.70 -8.56
CA ARG A 94 5.86 -6.09 -7.43
C ARG A 94 5.24 -5.55 -6.14
N ALA A 95 5.13 -6.40 -5.14
CA ALA A 95 4.57 -6.04 -3.86
C ALA A 95 5.36 -6.67 -2.71
N PHE A 96 5.20 -6.13 -1.50
CA PHE A 96 5.68 -6.78 -0.28
C PHE A 96 4.64 -6.67 0.81
N THR A 97 4.51 -7.72 1.63
CA THR A 97 3.84 -7.61 2.92
C THR A 97 4.85 -7.29 4.00
N SER A 98 4.39 -6.66 5.07
CA SER A 98 5.20 -6.46 6.27
C SER A 98 4.32 -6.56 7.51
N ALA A 99 4.72 -7.40 8.46
CA ALA A 99 3.91 -7.73 9.63
C ALA A 99 4.67 -7.51 10.94
N ALA A 100 3.95 -6.99 11.93
CA ALA A 100 4.39 -6.90 13.33
C ALA A 100 3.17 -6.72 14.24
N ASP A 101 3.10 -7.47 15.35
CA ASP A 101 2.17 -7.27 16.48
C ASP A 101 0.75 -6.78 16.12
N GLY A 102 -0.04 -7.64 15.47
CA GLY A 102 -1.44 -7.31 15.11
C GLY A 102 -1.58 -6.25 14.01
N ILE A 103 -0.48 -5.89 13.34
CA ILE A 103 -0.46 -5.04 12.16
C ILE A 103 0.10 -5.84 11.00
N CYS A 104 -0.58 -5.77 9.86
CA CYS A 104 0.04 -6.10 8.58
C CYS A 104 -0.16 -4.96 7.59
N GLN A 105 0.80 -4.82 6.69
CA GLN A 105 0.75 -3.87 5.60
C GLN A 105 1.11 -4.56 4.29
N VAL A 106 0.52 -4.13 3.18
CA VAL A 106 0.98 -4.45 1.83
C VAL A 106 1.39 -3.17 1.11
N GLY A 107 2.59 -3.14 0.55
CA GLY A 107 3.05 -2.11 -0.39
C GLY A 107 3.04 -2.66 -1.81
N ILE A 108 2.53 -1.90 -2.78
CA ILE A 108 2.44 -2.33 -4.19
C ILE A 108 3.06 -1.26 -5.08
N ALA A 109 4.12 -1.62 -5.79
CA ALA A 109 4.86 -0.73 -6.66
C ALA A 109 4.08 -0.43 -7.94
N ASP A 110 4.11 0.82 -8.40
CA ASP A 110 3.50 1.21 -9.67
C ASP A 110 4.24 2.41 -10.28
N GLY A 111 5.08 2.15 -11.29
CA GLY A 111 5.94 3.16 -11.90
C GLY A 111 6.86 3.83 -10.87
N ALA A 112 6.77 5.16 -10.78
CA ALA A 112 7.47 6.00 -9.79
C ALA A 112 6.82 6.03 -8.41
N ASP A 113 5.62 5.44 -8.29
CA ASP A 113 4.75 5.52 -7.13
C ASP A 113 4.65 4.15 -6.45
N PHE A 114 4.03 4.11 -5.28
CA PHE A 114 3.49 2.89 -4.72
C PHE A 114 2.28 3.22 -3.85
N ILE A 115 1.38 2.24 -3.69
CA ILE A 115 0.28 2.31 -2.73
C ILE A 115 0.56 1.43 -1.54
N HIS A 116 -0.09 1.74 -0.43
CA HIS A 116 0.06 1.03 0.81
C HIS A 116 -1.27 0.88 1.51
N TRP A 117 -1.62 -0.36 1.86
CA TRP A 117 -2.70 -0.67 2.78
C TRP A 117 -2.12 -1.20 4.08
N LEU A 118 -2.53 -0.63 5.20
CA LEU A 118 -2.20 -1.09 6.55
C LEU A 118 -3.49 -1.51 7.25
N VAL A 119 -3.50 -2.72 7.78
CA VAL A 119 -4.57 -3.30 8.57
C VAL A 119 -4.04 -3.55 9.99
N ARG A 120 -4.73 -2.98 10.97
CA ARG A 120 -4.51 -3.30 12.39
C ARG A 120 -5.71 -4.05 12.94
N THR A 121 -5.42 -5.09 13.72
CA THR A 121 -6.39 -5.88 14.48
C THR A 121 -6.04 -5.86 15.97
N ASP A 122 -7.05 -6.02 16.81
CA ASP A 122 -6.88 -6.20 18.25
C ASP A 122 -6.75 -7.68 18.65
N THR A 123 -6.93 -8.59 17.69
CA THR A 123 -6.79 -10.02 17.94
C THR A 123 -5.32 -10.41 17.86
N THR A 124 -4.78 -10.99 18.93
CA THR A 124 -3.40 -11.50 18.94
C THR A 124 -3.31 -12.81 18.13
N GLY A 125 -2.18 -13.03 17.45
CA GLY A 125 -1.92 -14.28 16.72
C GLY A 125 -2.56 -14.41 15.32
N VAL A 126 -3.18 -13.35 14.78
CA VAL A 126 -3.82 -13.35 13.45
C VAL A 126 -3.06 -12.50 12.41
N ALA A 127 -1.73 -12.45 12.52
CA ALA A 127 -0.89 -11.67 11.60
C ALA A 127 -1.09 -12.08 10.14
N ALA A 128 -1.13 -13.39 9.86
CA ALA A 128 -1.37 -13.92 8.50
C ALA A 128 -2.73 -13.45 7.93
N ALA A 129 -3.82 -13.59 8.68
CA ALA A 129 -5.14 -13.12 8.25
C ALA A 129 -5.20 -11.60 8.04
N SER A 130 -4.43 -10.83 8.84
CA SER A 130 -4.30 -9.38 8.65
C SER A 130 -3.56 -9.04 7.35
N CYS A 131 -2.59 -9.87 6.96
CA CYS A 131 -1.90 -9.73 5.67
C CYS A 131 -2.78 -10.10 4.50
N ASP A 132 -3.54 -11.20 4.59
CA ASP A 132 -4.52 -11.57 3.56
C ASP A 132 -5.54 -10.45 3.35
N THR A 133 -6.00 -9.81 4.44
CA THR A 133 -6.90 -8.66 4.38
C THR A 133 -6.23 -7.45 3.70
N ALA A 134 -4.98 -7.15 4.06
CA ALA A 134 -4.23 -6.06 3.44
C ALA A 134 -4.03 -6.31 1.93
N ILE A 135 -3.67 -7.54 1.56
CA ILE A 135 -3.54 -7.99 0.16
C ILE A 135 -4.86 -7.81 -0.58
N GLY A 136 -5.99 -8.28 -0.03
CA GLY A 136 -7.29 -8.14 -0.69
C GLY A 136 -7.73 -6.69 -0.92
N LEU A 137 -7.37 -5.76 -0.02
CA LEU A 137 -7.55 -4.32 -0.24
C LEU A 137 -6.66 -3.82 -1.39
N GLY A 138 -5.41 -4.29 -1.44
CA GLY A 138 -4.47 -4.01 -2.52
C GLY A 138 -4.96 -4.49 -3.88
N GLU A 139 -5.37 -5.76 -3.98
CA GLU A 139 -5.96 -6.35 -5.17
C GLU A 139 -7.18 -5.56 -5.64
N ARG A 140 -8.06 -5.17 -4.70
CA ARG A 140 -9.23 -4.36 -5.04
C ARG A 140 -8.86 -2.99 -5.59
N THR A 141 -7.79 -2.36 -5.10
CA THR A 141 -7.32 -1.04 -5.57
C THR A 141 -6.62 -1.13 -6.93
N ILE A 142 -5.79 -2.15 -7.16
CA ILE A 142 -5.08 -2.32 -8.44
C ILE A 142 -6.04 -2.70 -9.57
N GLY A 143 -7.03 -3.55 -9.27
CA GLY A 143 -8.03 -3.99 -10.25
C GLY A 143 -9.25 -3.05 -10.41
N ALA A 144 -9.21 -1.83 -9.84
CA ALA A 144 -10.31 -0.86 -9.88
C ALA A 144 -10.36 -0.05 -11.19
#